data_AF-A0A1N6MX89-F1
#
_entry.id   AF-A0A1N6MX89-F1
#
_cell.length_a   1.000
_cell.length_b   1.000
_cell.length_c   1.000
_cell.angle_alpha   90.00
_cell.angle_beta   90.00
_cell.angle_gamma   90.00
#
_symmetry.space_group_name_H-M   'P 1'
#
loop_
_entity.id
_entity.type
_entity.pdbx_description
1 polymer ?
#
loop_
_entity_poly.entity_id
_entity_poly.type
_entity_poly.pdbx_seq_one_letter_code
_entity_poly.pdbx_strand_id
1 'polypeptide(L)'
;MTGYSIPLRHKVAKRWRELESGVATPVKSSSGLPEYRFAKAEQLRSVALEKNIASIERLNALLPNLDHLAKQSLAASIINPVVGFEAVPLPVLEERYYTAGEVGKMLDVSAKKIGLVANKHNLKNEQHGKFFLDKSAYSSKQVQAFRYNENGIKALRHLIHGVEVA
;
A
#
# COMPACT_ATOMS: atom_id res chain seq x y z
N MET A 1 13.82 -53.90 5.14
CA MET A 1 12.88 -54.04 4.01
C MET A 1 12.37 -52.67 3.61
N THR A 2 13.07 -51.97 2.72
CA THR A 2 12.58 -50.71 2.15
C THR A 2 11.59 -51.05 1.03
N GLY A 3 10.30 -50.82 1.26
CA GLY A 3 9.18 -51.27 0.41
C GLY A 3 9.04 -50.60 -0.96
N TYR A 4 10.14 -50.42 -1.70
CA TYR A 4 10.13 -49.83 -3.04
C TYR A 4 10.65 -50.83 -4.09
N SER A 5 9.88 -50.98 -5.17
CA SER A 5 10.16 -51.87 -6.29
C SER A 5 11.22 -51.29 -7.23
N ILE A 6 12.34 -52.01 -7.40
CA ILE A 6 13.45 -51.65 -8.30
C ILE A 6 12.98 -51.46 -9.77
N PRO A 7 12.12 -52.33 -10.34
CA PRO A 7 11.54 -52.13 -11.67
C PRO A 7 10.78 -50.80 -11.84
N LEU A 8 10.01 -50.41 -10.82
CA LEU A 8 9.25 -49.16 -10.84
C LEU A 8 10.18 -47.95 -10.86
N ARG A 9 11.29 -47.98 -10.11
CA ARG A 9 12.30 -46.91 -10.10
C ARG A 9 12.91 -46.69 -11.48
N HIS A 10 13.32 -47.75 -12.17
CA HIS A 10 13.88 -47.63 -13.52
C HIS A 10 12.87 -47.08 -14.53
N LYS A 11 11.60 -47.49 -14.42
CA LYS A 11 10.52 -46.98 -15.28
C LYS A 11 10.28 -45.48 -15.07
N VAL A 12 10.23 -45.02 -13.82
CA VAL A 12 10.07 -43.59 -13.49
C VAL A 12 11.28 -42.79 -13.98
N ALA A 13 12.51 -43.25 -13.71
CA ALA A 13 13.73 -42.56 -14.13
C ALA A 13 13.90 -42.49 -15.66
N LYS A 14 13.41 -43.49 -16.41
CA LYS A 14 13.38 -43.46 -17.87
C LYS A 14 12.39 -42.41 -18.38
N ARG A 15 11.17 -42.41 -17.83
CA ARG A 15 10.12 -41.46 -18.21
C ARG A 15 10.48 -40.02 -17.86
N TRP A 16 11.17 -39.79 -16.75
CA TRP A 16 11.70 -38.47 -16.38
C TRP A 16 12.70 -37.96 -17.42
N ARG A 17 13.67 -38.79 -17.81
CA ARG A 17 14.63 -38.43 -18.87
C ARG A 17 13.96 -38.13 -20.21
N GLU A 18 12.94 -38.90 -20.59
CA GLU A 18 12.16 -38.67 -21.82
C GLU A 18 11.38 -37.34 -21.81
N LEU A 19 10.89 -36.91 -20.63
CA LEU A 19 10.24 -35.62 -20.43
C LEU A 19 11.24 -34.46 -20.48
N GLU A 20 12.41 -34.62 -19.84
CA GLU A 20 13.49 -33.61 -19.86
C GLU A 20 14.08 -33.41 -21.26
N SER A 21 14.20 -34.48 -22.04
CA SER A 21 14.71 -34.42 -23.42
C SER A 21 13.66 -33.96 -24.45
N GLY A 22 12.42 -33.66 -24.02
CA GLY A 22 11.32 -33.25 -24.89
C GLY A 22 10.82 -34.32 -25.87
N VAL A 23 11.27 -35.57 -25.72
CA VAL A 23 10.90 -36.71 -26.58
C VAL A 23 9.50 -37.22 -26.23
N ALA A 24 9.07 -37.05 -24.99
CA ALA A 24 7.71 -37.33 -24.55
C ALA A 24 7.04 -36.05 -24.02
N THR A 25 5.75 -35.90 -24.32
CA THR A 25 4.92 -34.84 -23.74
C THR A 25 4.14 -35.36 -22.53
N PRO A 26 3.89 -34.53 -21.51
CA PRO A 26 3.05 -34.92 -20.39
C PRO A 26 1.63 -35.24 -20.87
N VAL A 27 1.19 -36.48 -20.64
CA VAL A 27 -0.18 -36.92 -20.95
C VAL A 27 -1.14 -36.15 -20.03
N LYS A 28 -2.06 -35.37 -20.62
CA LYS A 28 -3.12 -34.69 -19.84
C LYS A 28 -4.00 -35.74 -19.16
N SER A 29 -4.32 -35.53 -17.88
CA SER A 29 -5.20 -36.45 -17.14
C SER A 29 -6.58 -36.52 -17.81
N SER A 30 -7.09 -37.72 -18.12
CA SER A 30 -8.44 -37.86 -18.69
C SER A 30 -9.55 -37.73 -17.66
N SER A 31 -9.21 -37.47 -16.39
CA SER A 31 -10.16 -37.51 -15.26
C SER A 31 -11.01 -36.24 -15.13
N GLY A 32 -10.74 -35.16 -15.88
CA GLY A 32 -11.44 -33.86 -15.79
C GLY A 32 -11.28 -33.12 -14.44
N LEU A 33 -10.69 -33.77 -13.44
CA LEU A 33 -10.46 -33.23 -12.10
C LEU A 33 -9.61 -31.95 -12.09
N PRO A 34 -8.54 -31.81 -12.91
CA PRO A 34 -7.79 -30.56 -12.98
C PRO A 34 -8.66 -29.37 -13.42
N GLU A 35 -9.47 -29.56 -14.46
CA GLU A 35 -10.37 -28.55 -15.01
C GLU A 35 -11.45 -28.17 -13.99
N TYR A 36 -12.05 -29.15 -13.31
CA TYR A 36 -13.00 -28.90 -12.23
C TYR A 36 -12.39 -28.10 -11.08
N ARG A 37 -11.17 -28.45 -10.64
CA ARG A 37 -10.48 -27.72 -9.56
C ARG A 37 -10.19 -26.28 -9.96
N PHE A 38 -9.78 -26.06 -11.21
CA PHE A 38 -9.57 -24.73 -11.75
C PHE A 38 -10.86 -23.91 -11.76
N ALA A 39 -11.94 -24.45 -12.36
CA ALA A 39 -13.24 -23.78 -12.40
C ALA A 39 -13.79 -23.52 -10.99
N LYS A 40 -13.59 -24.45 -10.04
CA LYS A 40 -14.00 -24.27 -8.65
C LYS A 40 -13.19 -23.18 -7.97
N ALA A 41 -11.89 -23.11 -8.21
CA ALA A 41 -11.03 -22.05 -7.67
C ALA A 41 -11.44 -20.67 -8.22
N GLU A 42 -11.76 -20.59 -9.51
CA GLU A 42 -12.27 -19.37 -10.14
C GLU A 42 -13.62 -18.95 -9.55
N GLN A 43 -14.55 -19.89 -9.38
CA GLN A 43 -15.83 -19.63 -8.71
C GLN A 43 -15.62 -19.13 -7.26
N LEU A 44 -14.70 -19.73 -6.50
CA LEU A 44 -14.43 -19.29 -5.13
C LEU A 44 -13.82 -17.88 -5.11
N ARG A 45 -12.99 -17.52 -6.10
CA ARG A 45 -12.47 -16.17 -6.26
C ARG A 45 -13.58 -15.17 -6.59
N SER A 46 -14.49 -15.48 -7.51
CA SER A 46 -15.59 -14.58 -7.83
C SER A 46 -16.50 -14.32 -6.62
N VAL A 47 -16.87 -15.38 -5.88
CA VAL A 47 -17.65 -15.25 -4.64
C VAL A 47 -16.91 -14.45 -3.58
N ALA A 48 -15.58 -14.62 -3.47
CA ALA A 48 -14.77 -13.82 -2.55
C ALA A 48 -14.77 -12.33 -2.94
N LEU A 49 -14.67 -12.02 -4.24
CA LEU A 49 -14.76 -10.65 -4.75
C LEU A 49 -16.11 -10.00 -4.44
N GLU A 50 -17.22 -10.70 -4.68
CA GLU A 50 -18.56 -10.20 -4.35
C GLU A 50 -18.69 -9.88 -2.86
N LYS A 51 -18.24 -10.79 -1.99
CA LYS A 51 -18.24 -10.58 -0.53
C LYS A 51 -17.37 -9.40 -0.11
N ASN A 52 -16.24 -9.21 -0.78
CA ASN A 52 -15.33 -8.10 -0.55
C ASN A 52 -15.94 -6.76 -0.97
N ILE A 53 -16.59 -6.68 -2.13
CA ILE A 53 -17.32 -5.50 -2.59
C ILE A 53 -18.42 -5.13 -1.59
N ALA A 54 -19.25 -6.10 -1.17
CA ALA A 54 -20.28 -5.88 -0.15
C ALA A 54 -19.70 -5.46 1.22
N SER A 55 -18.45 -5.83 1.51
CA SER A 55 -17.76 -5.38 2.72
C SER A 55 -17.27 -3.93 2.59
N ILE A 56 -16.77 -3.54 1.43
CA ILE A 56 -16.39 -2.14 1.12
C ILE A 56 -17.62 -1.22 1.23
N GLU A 57 -18.76 -1.62 0.66
CA GLU A 57 -20.01 -0.85 0.75
C GLU A 57 -20.46 -0.66 2.21
N ARG A 58 -20.41 -1.72 3.02
CA ARG A 58 -20.71 -1.64 4.46
C ARG A 58 -19.74 -0.72 5.19
N LEU A 59 -18.45 -0.79 4.90
CA LEU A 59 -17.46 0.11 5.50
C LEU A 59 -17.69 1.57 5.09
N ASN A 60 -18.03 1.82 3.84
CA ASN A 60 -18.38 3.17 3.36
C ASN A 60 -19.65 3.71 4.04
N ALA A 61 -20.63 2.85 4.33
CA ALA A 61 -21.83 3.23 5.07
C ALA A 61 -21.54 3.53 6.55
N LEU A 62 -20.65 2.77 7.19
CA LEU A 62 -20.23 3.00 8.58
C LEU A 62 -19.33 4.24 8.72
N LEU A 63 -18.58 4.59 7.68
CA LEU A 63 -17.61 5.69 7.66
C LEU A 63 -17.92 6.69 6.54
N PRO A 64 -19.06 7.40 6.60
CA PRO A 64 -19.53 8.24 5.50
C PRO A 64 -18.54 9.36 5.14
N ASN A 65 -17.88 9.92 6.15
CA ASN A 65 -16.93 11.04 6.03
C ASN A 65 -15.50 10.61 5.68
N LEU A 66 -15.29 9.34 5.32
CA LEU A 66 -13.97 8.86 4.91
C LEU A 66 -13.55 9.53 3.59
N ASP A 67 -12.32 10.02 3.56
CA ASP A 67 -11.74 10.69 2.40
C ASP A 67 -11.70 9.77 1.16
N HIS A 68 -11.77 10.36 -0.04
CA HIS A 68 -11.80 9.60 -1.28
C HIS A 68 -10.53 8.77 -1.50
N LEU A 69 -9.35 9.29 -1.15
CA LEU A 69 -8.08 8.55 -1.27
C LEU A 69 -8.02 7.39 -0.28
N ALA A 70 -8.60 7.58 0.91
CA ALA A 70 -8.72 6.50 1.90
C ALA A 70 -9.71 5.42 1.44
N LYS A 71 -10.83 5.79 0.81
CA LYS A 71 -11.77 4.83 0.18
C LYS A 71 -11.10 4.06 -0.96
N GLN A 72 -10.32 4.72 -1.80
CA GLN A 72 -9.55 4.07 -2.87
C GLN A 72 -8.52 3.08 -2.30
N SER A 73 -7.74 3.50 -1.30
CA SER A 73 -6.76 2.63 -0.62
C SER A 73 -7.42 1.40 0.00
N LEU A 74 -8.56 1.58 0.66
CA LEU A 74 -9.36 0.50 1.22
C LEU A 74 -9.79 -0.49 0.13
N ALA A 75 -10.38 0.00 -0.96
CA ALA A 75 -10.80 -0.82 -2.08
C ALA A 75 -9.63 -1.61 -2.70
N ALA A 76 -8.51 -0.95 -2.96
CA ALA A 76 -7.29 -1.59 -3.48
C ALA A 76 -6.76 -2.67 -2.54
N SER A 77 -6.69 -2.40 -1.23
CA SER A 77 -6.19 -3.36 -0.24
C SER A 77 -7.04 -4.63 -0.14
N ILE A 78 -8.33 -4.55 -0.43
CA ILE A 78 -9.27 -5.67 -0.34
C ILE A 78 -9.38 -6.42 -1.67
N ILE A 79 -9.37 -5.72 -2.81
CA ILE A 79 -9.62 -6.30 -4.14
C ILE A 79 -8.35 -6.91 -4.73
N ASN A 80 -7.24 -6.16 -4.75
CA ASN A 80 -6.01 -6.59 -5.45
C ASN A 80 -5.47 -7.95 -4.98
N PRO A 81 -5.48 -8.30 -3.67
CA PRO A 81 -5.02 -9.62 -3.23
C PRO A 81 -5.87 -10.79 -3.75
N VAL A 82 -7.17 -10.59 -3.95
CA VAL A 82 -8.08 -11.65 -4.44
C VAL A 82 -7.91 -11.85 -5.95
N VAL A 83 -7.76 -10.75 -6.68
CA VAL A 83 -7.58 -10.75 -8.13
C VAL A 83 -6.18 -11.22 -8.53
N GLY A 84 -5.16 -10.93 -7.69
CA GLY A 84 -3.77 -11.34 -7.93
C GLY A 84 -2.99 -10.40 -8.87
N PHE A 85 -3.59 -9.28 -9.28
CA PHE A 85 -2.94 -8.18 -9.98
C PHE A 85 -3.50 -6.84 -9.47
N GLU A 86 -2.85 -5.74 -9.85
CA GLU A 86 -3.29 -4.39 -9.48
C GLU A 86 -4.52 -3.96 -10.29
N ALA A 87 -5.70 -4.40 -9.84
CA ALA A 87 -6.99 -4.07 -10.47
C ALA A 87 -7.48 -2.67 -10.11
N VAL A 88 -7.28 -2.27 -8.85
CA VAL A 88 -7.52 -0.92 -8.35
C VAL A 88 -6.16 -0.30 -8.00
N PRO A 89 -5.75 0.79 -8.67
CA PRO A 89 -4.46 1.41 -8.38
C PRO A 89 -4.46 2.05 -6.99
N LEU A 90 -3.33 1.96 -6.29
CA LEU A 90 -3.14 2.71 -5.05
C LEU A 90 -3.10 4.23 -5.35
N PRO A 91 -3.62 5.09 -4.47
CA PRO A 91 -3.55 6.53 -4.68
C PRO A 91 -2.09 6.99 -4.66
N VAL A 92 -1.74 7.83 -5.63
CA VAL A 92 -0.42 8.46 -5.70
C VAL A 92 -0.39 9.65 -4.76
N LEU A 93 0.60 9.70 -3.88
CA LEU A 93 0.83 10.85 -3.01
C LEU A 93 1.55 11.95 -3.80
N GLU A 94 0.82 12.98 -4.21
CA GLU A 94 1.39 14.13 -4.94
C GLU A 94 2.28 14.99 -4.04
N GLU A 95 1.87 15.23 -2.79
CA GLU A 95 2.60 16.06 -1.84
C GLU A 95 2.81 15.33 -0.50
N ARG A 96 4.03 15.46 0.03
CA ARG A 96 4.37 15.02 1.40
C ARG A 96 4.31 16.20 2.36
N TYR A 97 3.68 15.98 3.50
CA TYR A 97 3.54 16.97 4.56
C TYR A 97 4.34 16.58 5.79
N TYR A 98 5.11 17.52 6.32
CA TYR A 98 6.03 17.34 7.43
C TYR A 98 5.59 18.14 8.65
N THR A 99 5.74 17.55 9.83
CA THR A 99 5.49 18.23 11.10
C THR A 99 6.58 19.28 11.38
N ALA A 100 6.28 20.27 12.23
CA ALA A 100 7.28 21.25 12.66
C ALA A 100 8.53 20.59 13.31
N GLY A 101 8.37 19.42 13.94
CA GLY A 101 9.46 18.66 14.52
C GLY A 101 10.37 18.04 13.46
N GLU A 102 9.79 17.46 12.40
CA GLU A 102 10.56 16.91 11.28
C GLU A 102 11.28 18.01 10.51
N VAL A 103 10.59 19.11 10.18
CA VAL A 103 11.21 20.26 9.51
C VAL A 103 12.32 20.87 10.37
N GLY A 104 12.12 20.92 11.69
CA GLY A 104 13.15 21.36 12.62
C GLY A 104 14.41 20.50 12.53
N LYS A 105 14.27 19.17 12.53
CA LYS A 105 15.41 18.25 12.34
C LYS A 105 16.09 18.45 10.98
N MET A 106 15.32 18.66 9.91
CA MET A 106 15.86 18.89 8.56
C MET A 106 16.65 20.21 8.43
N LEU A 107 16.34 21.20 9.26
CA LEU A 107 16.96 22.52 9.25
C LEU A 107 17.87 22.76 10.47
N ASP A 108 18.16 21.73 11.25
CA ASP A 108 18.94 21.79 12.49
C ASP A 108 18.47 22.86 13.50
N VAL A 109 17.16 22.95 13.71
CA VAL A 109 16.53 23.88 14.64
C VAL A 109 15.40 23.22 15.44
N SER A 110 15.01 23.84 16.55
CA SER A 110 13.88 23.34 17.34
C SER A 110 12.54 23.55 16.62
N ALA A 111 11.59 22.64 16.86
CA ALA A 111 10.21 22.75 16.35
C ALA A 111 9.54 24.08 16.76
N LYS A 112 9.88 24.58 17.96
CA LYS A 112 9.40 25.87 18.47
C LYS A 112 9.86 27.03 17.59
N LYS A 113 11.14 27.03 17.17
CA LYS A 113 11.69 28.06 16.27
C LYS A 113 10.98 28.04 14.92
N ILE A 114 10.74 26.85 14.34
CA ILE A 114 9.95 26.69 13.11
C ILE A 114 8.57 27.35 13.25
N GLY A 115 7.84 27.02 14.31
CA GLY A 115 6.49 27.57 14.54
C GLY A 115 6.48 29.10 14.70
N LEU A 116 7.48 29.66 15.38
CA LEU A 116 7.61 31.11 15.57
C LEU A 116 7.92 31.83 14.24
N VAL A 117 8.86 31.32 13.45
CA VAL A 117 9.21 31.89 12.13
C VAL A 117 8.02 31.79 11.18
N ALA A 118 7.36 30.63 11.13
CA ALA A 118 6.19 30.43 10.28
C ALA A 118 5.05 31.42 10.63
N ASN A 119 4.79 31.67 11.91
CA ASN A 119 3.80 32.66 12.34
C ASN A 119 4.24 34.09 11.99
N LYS A 120 5.50 34.45 12.28
CA LYS A 120 6.03 35.80 12.05
C LYS A 120 5.97 36.21 10.58
N HIS A 121 6.18 35.25 9.68
CA HIS A 121 6.21 35.47 8.22
C HIS A 121 4.94 34.98 7.50
N ASN A 122 3.87 34.65 8.24
CA ASN A 122 2.59 34.19 7.69
C ASN A 122 2.70 32.98 6.72
N LEU A 123 3.63 32.05 7.00
CA LEU A 123 3.83 30.84 6.19
C LEU A 123 2.81 29.73 6.49
N LYS A 124 1.84 29.96 7.38
CA LYS A 124 0.75 29.01 7.66
C LYS A 124 -0.43 29.25 6.73
N ASN A 125 -0.21 29.03 5.44
CA ASN A 125 -1.20 29.17 4.40
C ASN A 125 -1.22 27.93 3.49
N GLU A 126 -2.19 27.86 2.58
CA GLU A 126 -2.40 26.70 1.70
C GLU A 126 -1.21 26.42 0.76
N GLN A 127 -0.41 27.43 0.42
CA GLN A 127 0.75 27.28 -0.48
C GLN A 127 1.93 26.56 0.17
N HIS A 128 2.09 26.72 1.49
CA HIS A 128 3.24 26.22 2.26
C HIS A 128 2.87 25.01 3.13
N GLY A 129 1.62 24.57 3.10
CA GLY A 129 1.16 23.44 3.90
C GLY A 129 -0.35 23.43 4.14
N LYS A 130 -0.78 22.58 5.06
CA LYS A 130 -2.19 22.43 5.42
C LYS A 130 -2.37 22.13 6.90
N PHE A 131 -3.52 22.51 7.44
CA PHE A 131 -3.93 22.10 8.78
C PHE A 131 -4.49 20.69 8.77
N PHE A 132 -3.97 19.86 9.67
CA PHE A 132 -4.46 18.51 9.93
C PHE A 132 -5.11 18.48 11.31
N LEU A 133 -6.19 17.71 11.43
CA LEU A 133 -6.76 17.39 12.72
C LEU A 133 -5.93 16.26 13.35
N ASP A 134 -5.37 16.53 14.51
CA ASP A 134 -4.53 15.59 15.25
C ASP A 134 -5.04 15.40 16.67
N LYS A 135 -4.61 14.31 17.32
CA LYS A 135 -4.88 14.08 18.74
C LYS A 135 -3.88 14.91 19.55
N SER A 136 -4.35 15.55 20.62
CA SER A 136 -3.43 16.18 21.59
C SER A 136 -2.47 15.13 22.17
N ALA A 137 -1.19 15.47 22.27
CA ALA A 137 -0.16 14.57 22.80
C ALA A 137 -0.43 14.14 24.26
N TYR A 138 -1.05 15.02 25.06
CA TYR A 138 -1.24 14.82 26.50
C TYR A 138 -2.71 14.85 26.93
N SER A 139 -3.65 14.89 25.98
CA SER A 139 -5.08 15.01 26.28
C SER A 139 -5.93 14.20 25.29
N SER A 140 -7.18 13.94 25.65
CA SER A 140 -8.17 13.33 24.77
C SER A 140 -8.77 14.32 23.75
N LYS A 141 -8.38 15.61 23.82
CA LYS A 141 -8.86 16.67 22.93
C LYS A 141 -8.26 16.53 21.52
N GLN A 142 -9.04 16.90 20.52
CA GLN A 142 -8.56 17.08 19.14
C GLN A 142 -8.00 18.48 18.96
N VAL A 143 -6.88 18.60 18.23
CA VAL A 143 -6.18 19.87 18.02
C VAL A 143 -5.80 20.00 16.55
N GLN A 144 -5.86 21.22 16.02
CA GLN A 144 -5.38 21.51 14.67
C GLN A 144 -3.85 21.69 14.69
N ALA A 145 -3.14 20.93 13.87
CA ALA A 145 -1.70 21.01 13.69
C ALA A 145 -1.36 21.33 12.24
N PHE A 146 -0.53 22.36 12.02
CA PHE A 146 -0.06 22.70 10.68
C PHE A 146 1.10 21.79 10.27
N ARG A 147 1.03 21.24 9.05
CA ARG A 147 2.11 20.48 8.44
C ARG A 147 2.57 21.16 7.16
N TYR A 148 3.89 21.23 6.97
CA TYR A 148 4.54 21.95 5.89
C TYR A 148 4.74 21.04 4.68
N ASN A 149 4.46 21.55 3.47
CA ASN A 149 4.88 20.88 2.24
C ASN A 149 6.33 21.28 1.89
N GLU A 150 6.83 20.81 0.75
CA GLU A 150 8.20 21.12 0.30
C GLU A 150 8.42 22.63 0.10
N ASN A 151 7.42 23.36 -0.39
CA ASN A 151 7.50 24.81 -0.56
C ASN A 151 7.62 25.54 0.80
N GLY A 152 6.86 25.10 1.80
CA GLY A 152 6.99 25.58 3.17
C GLY A 152 8.38 25.34 3.76
N ILE A 153 8.96 24.17 3.50
CA ILE A 153 10.33 23.85 3.93
C ILE A 153 11.35 24.76 3.24
N LYS A 154 11.22 24.99 1.92
CA LYS A 154 12.10 25.91 1.18
C LYS A 154 12.01 27.33 1.75
N ALA A 155 10.81 27.87 1.95
CA ALA A 155 10.60 29.19 2.54
C ALA A 155 11.21 29.29 3.95
N LEU A 156 10.98 28.29 4.80
CA LEU A 156 11.56 28.25 6.15
C LEU A 156 13.10 28.17 6.11
N ARG A 157 13.67 27.39 5.20
CA ARG A 157 15.12 27.31 5.00
C ARG A 157 15.70 28.68 4.67
N HIS A 158 15.10 29.39 3.70
CA HIS A 158 15.54 30.73 3.30
C HIS A 158 15.47 31.74 4.47
N LEU A 159 14.43 31.68 5.30
CA LEU A 159 14.28 32.61 6.42
C LEU A 159 15.19 32.30 7.61
N ILE A 160 15.57 31.04 7.81
CA ILE A 160 16.33 30.59 8.98
C ILE A 160 17.84 30.64 8.74
N HIS A 161 18.28 30.20 7.56
CA HIS A 161 19.70 30.10 7.21
C HIS A 161 20.16 31.22 6.29
N GLY A 162 19.25 32.05 5.78
CA GLY A 162 19.57 33.01 4.73
C GLY A 162 19.77 32.30 3.38
N VAL A 163 19.89 33.07 2.31
CA VAL A 163 20.13 32.56 0.95
C VAL A 163 21.54 31.98 0.89
N GLU A 164 21.73 30.72 1.29
CA GLU A 164 22.90 29.92 0.90
C GLU A 164 22.69 28.45 1.27
N VAL A 165 22.17 27.68 0.32
CA VAL A 165 22.77 26.37 -0.02
C VAL A 165 22.60 26.23 -1.54
N ALA A 166 23.72 26.36 -2.25
CA ALA A 166 23.86 26.10 -3.68
C ALA A 166 23.58 24.62 -4.02
#